data_AF-A0A524L6F6-F1
#
_entry.id   AF-A0A524L6F6-F1
#
_cell.length_a   1.000
_cell.length_b   1.000
_cell.length_c   1.000
_cell.angle_alpha   90.00
_cell.angle_beta   90.00
_cell.angle_gamma   90.00
#
_symmetry.space_group_name_H-M   'P 1'
#
loop_
_entity.id
_entity.type
_entity.pdbx_description
1 polymer ?
#
loop_
_entity_poly.entity_id
_entity_poly.type
_entity_poly.pdbx_seq_one_letter_code
_entity_poly.pdbx_strand_id
1 'polypeptide(L)'
;MWSSTHRGSASKSDIGASVAQWATLPTPGGPREDPRLPVLTLRYDLRCPPFAKTSPAELYATALEQCAWADRLGFAAVILSEHHGSPDGYLPSPLVFGAAVAARTRNLRIQLAALIAPLHDPVRLAEDLAVLDLVSGGRVIPVLSGGYVESEFRTFGRKLSDRARLMEEIVPFLERAWSGE
;
A
#
# COMPACT_ATOMS: atom_id res chain seq x y z
N MET A 1 -14.66 -18.49 -7.15
CA MET A 1 -15.15 -17.50 -6.17
C MET A 1 -14.78 -16.06 -6.56
N TRP A 2 -14.42 -15.80 -7.83
CA TRP A 2 -13.92 -14.50 -8.32
C TRP A 2 -14.77 -14.02 -9.49
N SER A 3 -16.03 -13.70 -9.22
CA SER A 3 -16.95 -13.12 -10.20
C SER A 3 -17.82 -12.12 -9.46
N SER A 4 -17.69 -10.83 -9.79
CA SER A 4 -18.68 -9.83 -9.39
C SER A 4 -19.23 -9.16 -10.64
N THR A 5 -20.54 -9.26 -10.78
CA THR A 5 -21.34 -8.73 -11.86
C THR A 5 -21.78 -7.28 -11.55
N HIS A 6 -21.46 -6.40 -12.50
CA HIS A 6 -22.20 -5.20 -12.95
C HIS A 6 -21.99 -3.83 -12.24
N ARG A 7 -20.98 -3.09 -12.72
CA ARG A 7 -21.16 -2.04 -13.75
C ARG A 7 -19.87 -1.92 -14.58
N GLY A 8 -19.93 -2.34 -15.85
CA GLY A 8 -18.76 -2.49 -16.74
C GLY A 8 -17.93 -3.72 -16.37
N SER A 9 -18.12 -4.83 -17.08
CA SER A 9 -17.47 -6.11 -16.76
C SER A 9 -15.96 -6.02 -16.95
N ALA A 10 -15.23 -5.83 -15.84
CA ALA A 10 -13.81 -6.13 -15.83
C ALA A 10 -13.66 -7.66 -15.95
N SER A 11 -13.10 -8.12 -17.06
CA SER A 11 -12.90 -9.54 -17.33
C SER A 11 -11.70 -10.08 -16.53
N LYS A 12 -11.51 -11.41 -16.49
CA LYS A 12 -10.36 -12.05 -15.82
C LYS A 12 -9.00 -11.51 -16.30
N SER A 13 -8.93 -10.92 -17.50
CA SER A 13 -7.71 -10.27 -18.00
C SER A 13 -7.43 -8.90 -17.39
N ASP A 14 -8.39 -8.27 -16.72
CA ASP A 14 -8.29 -6.84 -16.35
C ASP A 14 -7.56 -6.63 -15.02
N ILE A 15 -7.59 -7.63 -14.12
CA ILE A 15 -6.78 -7.63 -12.89
C ILE A 15 -5.31 -7.84 -13.24
N GLY A 16 -5.01 -8.85 -14.08
CA GLY A 16 -3.66 -9.11 -14.59
C GLY A 16 -3.12 -8.01 -15.52
N ALA A 17 -3.99 -7.35 -16.29
CA ALA A 17 -3.62 -6.18 -17.08
C ALA A 17 -3.24 -4.97 -16.21
N SER A 18 -3.83 -4.83 -15.01
CA SER A 18 -3.53 -3.70 -14.12
C SER A 18 -2.07 -3.68 -13.67
N VAL A 19 -1.47 -4.85 -13.37
CA VAL A 19 -0.09 -4.96 -12.86
C VAL A 19 0.95 -4.52 -13.90
N ALA A 20 0.78 -4.92 -15.17
CA ALA A 20 1.64 -4.47 -16.27
C ALA A 20 1.40 -2.99 -16.64
N GLN A 21 0.23 -2.44 -16.32
CA GLN A 21 -0.10 -1.04 -16.52
C GLN A 21 0.52 -0.13 -15.45
N TRP A 22 1.00 -0.63 -14.30
CA TRP A 22 1.56 0.21 -13.22
C TRP A 22 2.78 1.05 -13.64
N ALA A 23 3.58 0.58 -14.60
CA ALA A 23 4.70 1.33 -15.17
C ALA A 23 4.27 2.40 -16.20
N THR A 24 3.02 2.33 -16.68
CA THR A 24 2.48 3.18 -17.76
C THR A 24 1.23 3.95 -17.33
N LEU A 25 0.74 3.78 -16.10
CA LEU A 25 -0.42 4.50 -15.57
C LEU A 25 -0.15 6.01 -15.64
N PRO A 26 -0.97 6.77 -16.40
CA PRO A 26 -0.85 8.22 -16.39
C PRO A 26 -0.99 8.71 -14.95
N THR A 27 -0.18 9.70 -14.58
CA THR A 27 -0.33 10.38 -13.29
C THR A 27 -1.79 10.80 -13.14
N PRO A 28 -2.50 10.46 -12.04
CA PRO A 28 -3.79 11.07 -11.76
C PRO A 28 -3.60 12.59 -11.84
N GLY A 29 -4.30 13.23 -12.80
CA GLY A 29 -4.04 14.62 -13.22
C GLY A 29 -3.50 14.79 -14.65
N GLY A 30 -3.23 13.72 -15.39
CA GLY A 30 -2.71 13.77 -16.76
C GLY A 30 -1.18 13.97 -16.82
N PRO A 31 -0.61 14.14 -18.03
CA PRO A 31 0.77 14.58 -18.17
C PRO A 31 0.96 15.89 -17.41
N ARG A 32 2.08 16.03 -16.70
CA ARG A 32 2.37 17.28 -15.99
C ARG A 32 2.38 18.42 -17.00
N GLU A 33 1.58 19.46 -16.76
CA GLU A 33 1.58 20.66 -17.62
C GLU A 33 2.97 21.27 -17.76
N ASP A 34 3.79 21.18 -16.70
CA ASP A 34 5.20 21.56 -16.71
C ASP A 34 6.07 20.51 -15.99
N PRO A 35 6.97 19.80 -16.71
CA PRO A 35 7.87 18.81 -16.11
C PRO A 35 8.91 19.42 -15.15
N ARG A 36 9.08 20.75 -15.13
CA ARG A 36 9.98 21.46 -14.22
C ARG A 36 9.39 21.65 -12.82
N LEU A 37 8.08 21.50 -12.66
CA LEU A 37 7.46 21.64 -11.34
C LEU A 37 7.91 20.47 -10.43
N PRO A 38 7.99 20.67 -9.10
CA PRO A 38 8.35 19.59 -8.18
C PRO A 38 7.22 18.56 -8.05
N VAL A 39 7.55 17.27 -7.92
CA VAL A 39 6.56 16.26 -7.50
C VAL A 39 6.47 16.30 -5.98
N LEU A 40 5.27 16.55 -5.45
CA LEU A 40 5.05 16.54 -4.01
C LEU A 40 4.42 15.23 -3.57
N THR A 41 4.95 14.67 -2.48
CA THR A 41 4.45 13.45 -1.84
C THR A 41 4.40 13.64 -0.33
N LEU A 42 3.56 12.84 0.33
CA LEU A 42 3.53 12.72 1.79
C LEU A 42 4.13 11.37 2.18
N ARG A 43 4.72 11.30 3.38
CA ARG A 43 5.17 10.04 3.96
C ARG A 43 4.76 9.98 5.42
N TYR A 44 4.11 8.89 5.81
CA TYR A 44 3.73 8.64 7.20
C TYR A 44 4.28 7.31 7.69
N ASP A 45 5.00 7.38 8.80
CA ASP A 45 5.36 6.24 9.64
C ASP A 45 4.42 6.06 10.84
N LEU A 46 3.61 7.10 11.14
CA LEU A 46 2.64 7.17 12.25
C LEU A 46 3.22 6.84 13.62
N ARG A 47 4.50 7.18 13.83
CA ARG A 47 5.17 7.01 15.12
C ARG A 47 4.62 8.01 16.14
N CYS A 48 4.34 7.51 17.33
CA CYS A 48 3.93 8.26 18.52
C CYS A 48 4.88 7.92 19.69
N PRO A 49 6.13 8.44 19.68
CA PRO A 49 7.10 8.18 20.74
C PRO A 49 6.66 8.77 22.10
N PRO A 50 7.23 8.33 23.24
CA PRO A 50 6.79 8.77 24.57
C PRO A 50 6.85 10.29 24.84
N PHE A 51 7.64 11.04 24.07
CA PHE A 51 7.72 12.50 24.18
C PHE A 51 6.66 13.24 23.34
N ALA A 52 5.89 12.53 22.52
CA ALA A 52 4.84 13.13 21.71
C ALA A 52 3.74 13.69 22.62
N LYS A 53 3.26 14.89 22.28
CA LYS A 53 2.17 15.57 23.00
C LYS A 53 0.78 15.27 22.42
N THR A 54 0.70 14.37 21.44
CA THR A 54 -0.54 13.97 20.76
C THR A 54 -0.80 12.50 21.03
N SER A 55 -2.07 12.10 21.04
CA SER A 55 -2.44 10.70 21.10
C SER A 55 -2.27 10.00 19.74
N PRO A 56 -2.07 8.66 19.73
CA PRO A 56 -2.07 7.90 18.48
C PRO A 56 -3.35 8.11 17.65
N ALA A 57 -4.52 8.23 18.31
CA ALA A 57 -5.78 8.46 17.61
C ALA A 57 -5.81 9.80 16.85
N GLU A 58 -5.36 10.88 17.50
CA GLU A 58 -5.23 12.21 16.87
C GLU A 58 -4.21 12.21 15.73
N LEU A 59 -3.08 11.51 15.91
CA LEU A 59 -2.05 11.38 14.88
C LEU A 59 -2.62 10.73 13.60
N TYR A 60 -3.35 9.62 13.74
CA TYR A 60 -3.97 8.92 12.60
C TYR A 60 -5.06 9.77 11.93
N ALA A 61 -5.92 10.41 12.73
CA ALA A 61 -6.95 11.31 12.21
C ALA A 61 -6.35 12.48 11.42
N THR A 62 -5.33 13.12 11.99
CA THR A 62 -4.61 14.24 11.36
C THR A 62 -3.93 13.81 10.06
N ALA A 63 -3.29 12.64 10.04
CA ALA A 63 -2.67 12.12 8.82
C ALA A 63 -3.70 11.90 7.69
N LEU A 64 -4.91 11.40 8.01
CA LEU A 64 -6.00 11.27 7.03
C LEU A 64 -6.50 12.64 6.53
N GLU A 65 -6.61 13.63 7.40
CA GLU A 65 -6.98 15.01 7.02
C GLU A 65 -5.93 15.63 6.09
N GLN A 66 -4.65 15.44 6.39
CA GLN A 66 -3.54 15.89 5.56
C GLN A 66 -3.52 15.18 4.21
N CYS A 67 -3.82 13.88 4.14
CA CYS A 67 -3.98 13.16 2.88
C CYS A 67 -5.13 13.75 2.04
N ALA A 68 -6.28 14.02 2.64
CA ALA A 68 -7.41 14.64 1.94
C ALA A 68 -7.09 16.07 1.47
N TRP A 69 -6.31 16.82 2.24
CA TRP A 69 -5.82 18.15 1.85
C TRP A 69 -4.85 18.08 0.67
N ALA A 70 -3.88 17.18 0.73
CA ALA A 70 -2.88 16.97 -0.33
C ALA A 70 -3.51 16.50 -1.65
N ASP A 71 -4.53 15.65 -1.58
CA ASP A 71 -5.33 15.22 -2.73
C ASP A 71 -5.98 16.41 -3.47
N ARG A 72 -6.51 17.40 -2.74
CA ARG A 72 -7.09 18.62 -3.33
C ARG A 72 -6.06 19.54 -3.97
N LEU A 73 -4.80 19.44 -3.57
CA LEU A 73 -3.69 20.25 -4.08
C LEU A 73 -2.88 19.56 -5.18
N GLY A 74 -3.27 18.34 -5.58
CA GLY A 74 -2.59 17.62 -6.66
C GLY A 74 -1.25 17.00 -6.24
N PHE A 75 -1.09 16.63 -4.96
CA PHE A 75 0.04 15.81 -4.55
C PHE A 75 -0.04 14.45 -5.25
N ALA A 76 1.13 13.89 -5.59
CA ALA A 76 1.18 12.68 -6.40
C ALA A 76 0.85 11.41 -5.61
N ALA A 77 1.34 11.31 -4.37
CA ALA A 77 1.18 10.11 -3.57
C ALA A 77 1.31 10.38 -2.06
N VAL A 78 0.73 9.47 -1.27
CA VAL A 78 1.15 9.21 0.10
C VAL A 78 1.92 7.88 0.15
N ILE A 79 3.00 7.87 0.93
CA ILE A 79 3.86 6.72 1.15
C ILE A 79 3.65 6.23 2.58
N LEU A 80 3.30 4.95 2.71
CA LEU A 80 3.06 4.26 3.97
C LEU A 80 4.08 3.14 4.12
N SER A 81 4.68 3.01 5.30
CA SER A 81 5.66 1.96 5.58
C SER A 81 5.18 1.05 6.69
N GLU A 82 5.46 -0.23 6.54
CA GLU A 82 5.18 -1.26 7.53
C GLU A 82 6.35 -1.44 8.49
N HIS A 83 6.06 -1.51 9.78
CA HIS A 83 6.94 -2.03 10.83
C HIS A 83 6.11 -2.60 11.98
N HIS A 84 6.62 -3.62 12.67
CA HIS A 84 5.88 -4.35 13.69
C HIS A 84 6.54 -4.28 15.06
N GLY A 85 5.72 -4.17 16.11
CA GLY A 85 6.21 -4.18 17.50
C GLY A 85 7.18 -3.04 17.84
N SER A 86 7.19 -1.96 17.05
CA SER A 86 8.06 -0.81 17.28
C SER A 86 7.63 -0.08 18.56
N PRO A 87 8.54 0.21 19.51
CA PRO A 87 8.19 0.86 20.78
C PRO A 87 7.61 2.27 20.65
N ASP A 88 7.88 2.94 19.52
CA ASP A 88 7.35 4.25 19.18
C ASP A 88 6.02 4.17 18.39
N GLY A 89 5.42 2.98 18.24
CA GLY A 89 4.11 2.84 17.62
C GLY A 89 4.08 2.99 16.10
N TYR A 90 5.21 2.76 15.41
CA TYR A 90 5.27 2.70 13.93
C TYR A 90 4.09 1.90 13.36
N LEU A 91 3.45 2.42 12.30
CA LEU A 91 2.40 1.79 11.49
C LEU A 91 2.63 0.29 11.18
N PRO A 92 1.86 -0.62 11.82
CA PRO A 92 1.97 -2.07 11.58
C PRO A 92 0.95 -2.60 10.55
N SER A 93 0.00 -1.77 10.11
CA SER A 93 -1.09 -2.19 9.22
C SER A 93 -1.31 -1.18 8.09
N PRO A 94 -0.34 -1.04 7.17
CA PRO A 94 -0.41 -0.05 6.09
C PRO A 94 -1.54 -0.35 5.08
N LEU A 95 -1.97 -1.61 4.92
CA LEU A 95 -3.13 -1.97 4.08
C LEU A 95 -4.42 -1.36 4.64
N VAL A 96 -4.64 -1.49 5.95
CA VAL A 96 -5.82 -0.94 6.65
C VAL A 96 -5.82 0.59 6.59
N PHE A 97 -4.69 1.22 6.93
CA PHE A 97 -4.59 2.68 6.86
C PHE A 97 -4.69 3.18 5.40
N GLY A 98 -4.12 2.44 4.45
CA GLY A 98 -4.27 2.68 3.02
C GLY A 98 -5.72 2.67 2.56
N ALA A 99 -6.54 1.72 3.03
CA ALA A 99 -7.98 1.70 2.73
C ALA A 99 -8.70 2.96 3.26
N ALA A 100 -8.33 3.42 4.45
CA ALA A 100 -8.86 4.67 5.01
C ALA A 100 -8.46 5.89 4.17
N VAL A 101 -7.20 5.96 3.70
CA VAL A 101 -6.75 6.99 2.76
C VAL A 101 -7.54 6.91 1.45
N ALA A 102 -7.71 5.72 0.89
CA ALA A 102 -8.45 5.49 -0.35
C ALA A 102 -9.87 6.05 -0.28
N ALA A 103 -10.57 5.82 0.84
CA ALA A 103 -11.92 6.32 1.08
C ALA A 103 -12.00 7.86 1.23
N ARG A 104 -10.90 8.52 1.63
CA ARG A 104 -10.83 9.97 1.89
C ARG A 104 -10.29 10.79 0.71
N THR A 105 -9.80 10.13 -0.34
CA THR A 105 -9.10 10.76 -1.47
C THR A 105 -9.65 10.28 -2.81
N ARG A 106 -9.47 11.08 -3.86
CA ARG A 106 -9.95 10.77 -5.22
C ARG A 106 -8.81 10.51 -6.21
N ASN A 107 -7.68 11.19 -6.07
CA ASN A 107 -6.58 11.16 -7.05
C ASN A 107 -5.25 10.70 -6.43
N LEU A 108 -5.02 10.97 -5.15
CA LEU A 108 -3.78 10.67 -4.44
C LEU A 108 -3.42 9.18 -4.54
N ARG A 109 -2.23 8.85 -5.05
CA ARG A 109 -1.77 7.46 -5.06
C ARG A 109 -1.39 6.98 -3.67
N ILE A 110 -1.55 5.69 -3.44
CA ILE A 110 -1.30 5.06 -2.14
C ILE A 110 -0.16 4.07 -2.33
N GLN A 111 1.04 4.51 -1.97
CA GLN A 111 2.23 3.70 -2.11
C GLN A 111 2.54 2.98 -0.79
N LEU A 112 2.46 1.66 -0.80
CA LEU A 112 2.82 0.81 0.33
C LEU A 112 4.31 0.48 0.22
N ALA A 113 5.16 1.37 0.74
CA ALA A 113 6.62 1.27 0.63
C ALA A 113 7.29 1.50 2.00
N ALA A 114 7.71 0.47 2.72
CA ALA A 114 7.68 -0.95 2.36
C ALA A 114 6.41 -1.69 2.82
N LEU A 115 5.96 -2.68 2.04
CA LEU A 115 5.11 -3.79 2.48
C LEU A 115 6.01 -5.02 2.68
N ILE A 116 6.15 -5.51 3.91
CA ILE A 116 7.10 -6.57 4.28
C ILE A 116 6.49 -7.94 3.92
N ALA A 117 6.48 -8.24 2.63
CA ALA A 117 5.79 -9.39 2.05
C ALA A 117 6.06 -10.74 2.76
N PRO A 118 7.28 -11.06 3.22
CA PRO A 118 7.53 -12.31 3.94
C PRO A 118 6.75 -12.50 5.25
N LEU A 119 6.20 -11.43 5.85
CA LEU A 119 5.44 -11.50 7.09
C LEU A 119 3.95 -11.79 6.86
N HIS A 120 3.46 -11.71 5.62
CA HIS A 120 2.06 -11.91 5.28
C HIS A 120 1.77 -13.36 4.89
N ASP A 121 0.50 -13.75 5.03
CA ASP A 121 -0.02 -14.93 4.34
C ASP A 121 -0.23 -14.57 2.85
N PRO A 122 0.26 -15.37 1.89
CA PRO A 122 0.24 -15.01 0.48
C PRO A 122 -1.18 -14.89 -0.09
N VAL A 123 -2.13 -15.72 0.35
CA VAL A 123 -3.53 -15.66 -0.10
C VAL A 123 -4.17 -14.38 0.42
N ARG A 124 -4.01 -14.10 1.72
CA ARG A 124 -4.54 -12.88 2.34
C ARG A 124 -3.95 -11.62 1.73
N LEU A 125 -2.65 -11.60 1.48
CA LEU A 125 -2.00 -10.46 0.84
C LEU A 125 -2.57 -10.20 -0.56
N ALA A 126 -2.80 -11.24 -1.36
CA ALA A 126 -3.41 -11.12 -2.67
C ALA A 126 -4.84 -10.56 -2.59
N GLU A 127 -5.65 -11.10 -1.68
CA GLU A 127 -7.03 -10.67 -1.42
C GLU A 127 -7.11 -9.21 -0.96
N ASP A 128 -6.32 -8.84 0.04
CA ASP A 128 -6.33 -7.50 0.65
C ASP A 128 -5.86 -6.44 -0.36
N LEU A 129 -4.82 -6.72 -1.14
CA LEU A 129 -4.36 -5.82 -2.20
C LEU A 129 -5.40 -5.69 -3.31
N ALA A 130 -6.08 -6.77 -3.72
CA ALA A 130 -7.14 -6.70 -4.72
C ALA A 130 -8.34 -5.86 -4.23
N VAL A 131 -8.76 -6.04 -2.97
CA VAL A 131 -9.84 -5.23 -2.38
C VAL A 131 -9.41 -3.76 -2.27
N LEU A 132 -8.20 -3.50 -1.78
CA LEU A 132 -7.68 -2.15 -1.64
C LEU A 132 -7.55 -1.44 -3.00
N ASP A 133 -7.12 -2.16 -4.04
CA ASP A 133 -7.05 -1.63 -5.40
C ASP A 133 -8.43 -1.23 -5.91
N LEU A 134 -9.44 -2.09 -5.77
CA LEU A 134 -10.84 -1.81 -6.13
C LEU A 134 -11.42 -0.62 -5.36
N VAL A 135 -11.19 -0.55 -4.04
CA VAL A 135 -11.66 0.57 -3.20
C VAL A 135 -10.99 1.87 -3.60
N SER A 136 -9.70 1.82 -3.98
CA SER A 136 -8.96 2.99 -4.41
C SER A 136 -9.28 3.42 -5.84
N GLY A 137 -9.81 2.52 -6.68
CA GLY A 137 -9.98 2.74 -8.11
C GLY A 137 -8.65 2.69 -8.87
N GLY A 138 -7.80 1.71 -8.58
CA GLY A 138 -6.52 1.52 -9.29
C GLY A 138 -5.37 2.43 -8.84
N ARG A 139 -5.44 3.02 -7.65
CA ARG A 139 -4.45 4.01 -7.15
C ARG A 139 -3.38 3.42 -6.25
N VAL A 140 -3.39 2.12 -6.03
CA VAL A 140 -2.51 1.45 -5.07
C VAL A 140 -1.24 0.99 -5.76
N ILE A 141 -0.10 1.27 -5.12
CA ILE A 141 1.22 0.86 -5.60
C ILE A 141 1.88 0.04 -4.49
N PRO A 142 1.80 -1.31 -4.55
CA PRO A 142 2.49 -2.15 -3.59
C PRO A 142 3.99 -2.20 -3.91
N VAL A 143 4.84 -1.85 -2.94
CA VAL A 143 6.29 -2.06 -3.00
C VAL A 143 6.66 -3.16 -2.02
N LEU A 144 6.80 -4.37 -2.55
CA LEU A 144 7.15 -5.56 -1.77
C LEU A 144 8.62 -5.47 -1.32
N SER A 145 8.83 -5.68 -0.02
CA SER A 145 10.14 -5.69 0.61
C SER A 145 10.37 -6.99 1.36
N GLY A 146 11.61 -7.48 1.35
CA GLY A 146 12.02 -8.65 2.12
C GLY A 146 12.16 -8.40 3.62
N GLY A 147 12.11 -7.14 4.08
CA GLY A 147 12.32 -6.80 5.49
C GLY A 147 13.75 -7.04 5.99
N TYR A 148 14.06 -6.48 7.17
CA TYR A 148 15.40 -6.55 7.75
C TYR A 148 15.45 -6.66 9.28
N VAL A 149 14.32 -6.54 9.96
CA VAL A 149 14.26 -6.50 11.43
C VAL A 149 13.99 -7.90 11.99
N GLU A 150 15.00 -8.51 12.64
CA GLU A 150 14.91 -9.88 13.18
C GLU A 150 13.75 -10.07 14.18
N SER A 151 13.51 -9.08 15.04
CA SER A 151 12.44 -9.17 16.05
C SER A 151 11.04 -9.20 15.43
N GLU A 152 10.84 -8.55 14.28
CA GLU A 152 9.58 -8.63 13.54
C GLU A 152 9.39 -10.06 13.02
N PHE A 153 10.37 -10.62 12.31
CA PHE A 153 10.31 -12.01 11.84
C PHE A 153 10.00 -13.00 12.95
N ARG A 154 10.66 -12.87 14.10
CA ARG A 154 10.40 -13.71 15.27
C ARG A 154 8.96 -13.58 15.78
N THR A 155 8.40 -12.37 15.79
CA THR A 155 7.01 -12.11 16.21
C THR A 155 6.00 -12.86 15.33
N PHE A 156 6.31 -13.02 14.05
CA PHE A 156 5.51 -13.79 13.09
C PHE A 156 5.92 -15.26 12.97
N GLY A 157 6.77 -15.77 13.88
CA GLY A 157 7.20 -17.17 13.87
C GLY A 157 8.11 -17.54 12.69
N ARG A 158 8.79 -16.55 12.08
CA ARG A 158 9.69 -16.71 10.93
C ARG A 158 11.13 -16.38 11.31
N LYS A 159 12.08 -16.79 10.46
CA LYS A 159 13.50 -16.42 10.58
C LYS A 159 13.84 -15.38 9.52
N LEU A 160 14.62 -14.36 9.87
CA LEU A 160 15.05 -13.36 8.89
C LEU A 160 15.86 -13.99 7.74
N SER A 161 16.60 -15.07 8.02
CA SER A 161 17.36 -15.83 7.02
C SER A 161 16.49 -16.40 5.89
N ASP A 162 15.19 -16.61 6.13
CA ASP A 162 14.27 -17.17 5.15
C ASP A 162 13.74 -16.12 4.16
N ARG A 163 14.02 -14.82 4.38
CA ARG A 163 13.39 -13.72 3.62
C ARG A 163 13.56 -13.82 2.11
N ALA A 164 14.72 -14.27 1.63
CA ALA A 164 15.00 -14.38 0.20
C ALA A 164 14.11 -15.47 -0.45
N ARG A 165 14.11 -16.67 0.15
CA ARG A 165 13.23 -17.78 -0.25
C ARG A 165 11.76 -17.38 -0.21
N LEU A 166 11.32 -16.71 0.87
CA LEU A 166 9.93 -16.26 1.00
C LEU A 166 9.55 -15.23 -0.07
N MET A 167 10.47 -14.35 -0.46
CA MET A 167 10.26 -13.42 -1.58
C MET A 167 10.14 -14.16 -2.92
N GLU A 168 11.00 -15.15 -3.16
CA GLU A 168 10.95 -16.01 -4.36
C GLU A 168 9.65 -16.84 -4.45
N GLU A 169 9.04 -17.16 -3.31
CA GLU A 169 7.75 -17.85 -3.25
C GLU A 169 6.55 -16.90 -3.44
N ILE A 170 6.55 -15.75 -2.75
CA ILE A 170 5.38 -14.88 -2.70
C ILE A 170 5.18 -14.05 -3.97
N VAL A 171 6.25 -13.58 -4.62
CA VAL A 171 6.12 -12.75 -5.82
C VAL A 171 5.42 -13.52 -6.96
N PRO A 172 5.88 -14.73 -7.35
CA PRO A 172 5.19 -15.51 -8.37
C PRO A 172 3.79 -15.96 -7.93
N PHE A 173 3.56 -16.15 -6.63
CA PHE A 173 2.24 -16.45 -6.11
C PHE A 173 1.26 -15.30 -6.38
N LEU A 174 1.64 -14.08 -6.04
CA LEU A 174 0.79 -12.90 -6.24
C LEU A 174 0.50 -12.67 -7.72
N GLU A 175 1.51 -12.83 -8.59
CA GLU A 175 1.34 -12.72 -10.04
C GLU A 175 0.29 -13.69 -10.59
N ARG A 176 0.33 -14.97 -10.17
CA ARG A 176 -0.66 -15.98 -10.56
C ARG A 176 -2.04 -15.72 -9.97
N ALA A 177 -2.10 -15.34 -8.69
CA ALA A 177 -3.38 -15.03 -8.04
C ALA A 177 -4.12 -13.90 -8.77
N TRP A 178 -3.40 -12.87 -9.22
CA TRP A 178 -3.97 -11.74 -9.96
C TRP A 178 -4.23 -12.02 -11.45
N SER A 179 -3.62 -13.06 -12.03
CA SER A 179 -3.99 -13.55 -13.37
C SER A 179 -5.22 -14.49 -13.35
N GLY A 180 -5.69 -14.87 -12.16
CA GLY A 180 -6.88 -15.69 -11.97
C GLY A 180 -6.64 -17.20 -11.96
N GLU A 181 -5.40 -17.62 -11.71
CA GLU A 181 -4.97 -19.01 -11.50
C GLU A 181 -5.02 -19.44 -10.04
#